data_AF-A6HZ33-F1
#
_entry.id   AF-A6HZ33-F1
#
_cell.length_a   1.000
_cell.length_b   1.000
_cell.length_c   1.000
_cell.angle_alpha   90.00
_cell.angle_beta   90.00
_cell.angle_gamma   90.00
#
_symmetry.space_group_name_H-M   'P 1'
#
loop_
_entity.id
_entity.type
_entity.pdbx_description
1 polymer ?
#
loop_
_entity_poly.entity_id
_entity_poly.type
_entity_poly.pdbx_seq_one_letter_code
_entity_poly.pdbx_strand_id
1 'polypeptide(L)'
;MATMVLPREEKLSQDEIVLGTKAVIQGLETLRGEHRALLAPLASHEAGEAEPGSQERCLLLRRSLEAIELGLGEAQVILALSSHLGAVESEKQKLRAQVRRLVQENQWLREELAGTQQKLQRSEQAVAQLEEEKQHLLFMSQIRKLDEDASPNWWYLPSSKFWDQSLPKGVPRPLRLVLEGFPLHLANARIPHTTGPCAASWT
;
A
#
# COMPACT_ATOMS: atom_id res chain seq x y z
N MET A 1 -10.45 35.22 29.60
CA MET A 1 -9.47 35.11 28.50
C MET A 1 -9.69 36.31 27.59
N ALA A 2 -8.76 37.26 27.60
CA ALA A 2 -8.89 38.49 26.82
C ALA A 2 -8.63 38.19 25.34
N THR A 3 -9.67 38.31 24.52
CA THR A 3 -9.56 38.22 23.06
C THR A 3 -8.84 39.47 22.58
N MET A 4 -7.54 39.37 22.32
CA MET A 4 -6.81 40.41 21.60
C MET A 4 -7.40 40.54 20.20
N VAL A 5 -8.21 41.57 20.01
CA VAL A 5 -8.60 42.03 18.68
C VAL A 5 -7.34 42.64 18.07
N LEU A 6 -6.60 41.85 17.31
CA LEU A 6 -5.54 42.37 16.46
C LEU A 6 -6.18 43.38 15.49
N PRO A 7 -5.58 44.56 15.28
CA PRO A 7 -6.00 45.46 14.22
C PRO A 7 -6.03 44.66 12.93
N ARG A 8 -7.18 44.62 12.26
CA ARG A 8 -7.29 44.03 10.94
C ARG A 8 -6.48 44.93 10.02
N GLU A 9 -5.20 44.61 9.85
CA GLU A 9 -4.43 45.17 8.74
C GLU A 9 -5.21 44.81 7.48
N GLU A 10 -5.75 45.83 6.82
CA GLU A 10 -6.31 45.69 5.48
C GLU A 10 -5.16 45.25 4.58
N LYS A 11 -5.02 43.93 4.44
CA LYS A 11 -4.02 43.32 3.57
C LYS A 11 -4.38 43.72 2.15
N LEU A 12 -3.64 44.67 1.60
CA LEU A 12 -3.70 45.00 0.18
C LEU A 12 -3.54 43.70 -0.62
N SER A 13 -4.42 43.50 -1.59
CA SER A 13 -4.31 42.31 -2.45
C SER A 13 -3.05 42.39 -3.32
N GLN A 14 -2.51 41.24 -3.71
CA GLN A 14 -1.34 41.20 -4.60
C GLN A 14 -1.62 41.98 -5.91
N ASP A 15 -2.85 41.90 -6.40
CA ASP A 15 -3.29 42.62 -7.59
C ASP A 15 -3.31 44.13 -7.37
N GLU A 16 -3.79 44.61 -6.21
CA GLU A 16 -3.74 46.04 -5.84
C GLU A 16 -2.30 46.55 -5.74
N ILE A 17 -1.40 45.75 -5.15
CA ILE A 17 0.03 46.09 -5.07
C ILE A 17 0.60 46.20 -6.48
N VAL A 18 0.38 45.21 -7.35
CA VAL A 18 0.89 45.21 -8.73
C VAL A 18 0.32 46.38 -9.53
N LEU A 19 -0.97 46.68 -9.41
CA LEU A 19 -1.60 47.82 -10.07
C LEU A 19 -1.03 49.15 -9.56
N GLY A 20 -0.87 49.29 -8.24
CA GLY A 20 -0.26 50.45 -7.62
C GLY A 20 1.19 50.65 -8.08
N THR A 21 2.00 49.59 -8.10
CA THR A 21 3.39 49.64 -8.56
C THR A 21 3.47 50.03 -10.04
N LYS A 22 2.58 49.54 -10.90
CA LYS A 22 2.52 49.95 -12.32
C LYS A 22 2.19 51.44 -12.46
N ALA A 23 1.26 51.96 -11.67
CA ALA A 23 0.92 53.38 -11.68
C ALA A 23 2.11 54.25 -11.21
N VAL A 24 2.82 53.81 -10.17
CA VAL A 24 4.04 54.48 -9.69
C VAL A 24 5.12 54.50 -10.77
N ILE A 25 5.35 53.38 -11.47
CA ILE A 25 6.32 53.34 -12.59
C ILE A 25 5.96 54.36 -13.66
N GLN A 26 4.70 54.40 -14.09
CA GLN A 26 4.25 55.37 -15.10
C GLN A 26 4.49 56.82 -14.64
N GLY A 27 4.12 57.15 -13.39
CA GLY A 27 4.33 58.48 -12.83
C GLY A 27 5.81 58.86 -12.66
N LEU A 28 6.67 57.89 -12.32
CA LEU A 28 8.12 58.11 -12.24
C LEU A 28 8.74 58.27 -13.63
N GLU A 29 8.26 57.55 -14.65
CA GLU A 29 8.71 57.72 -16.02
C GLU A 29 8.35 59.10 -16.59
N THR A 30 7.15 59.61 -16.30
CA THR A 30 6.75 60.97 -16.69
C THR A 30 7.62 62.01 -15.99
N LEU A 31 7.78 61.89 -14.67
CA LEU A 31 8.60 62.82 -13.88
C LEU A 31 10.06 62.81 -14.32
N ARG A 32 10.62 61.64 -14.66
CA ARG A 32 11.96 61.50 -15.24
C ARG A 32 12.07 62.28 -16.55
N GLY A 33 11.05 62.20 -17.41
CA GLY A 33 10.98 62.94 -18.67
C GLY A 33 10.99 64.46 -18.43
N GLU A 34 10.16 64.93 -17.50
CA GLU A 34 10.09 66.34 -17.10
C GLU A 34 11.42 66.86 -16.54
N HIS A 35 12.05 66.12 -15.62
CA HIS A 35 13.34 66.50 -15.05
C HIS A 35 14.47 66.52 -16.09
N ARG A 36 14.44 65.62 -17.08
CA ARG A 36 15.39 65.66 -18.22
C ARG A 36 15.14 66.84 -19.13
N ALA A 37 13.88 67.19 -19.39
CA ALA A 37 13.52 68.36 -20.19
C ALA A 37 13.96 69.67 -19.51
N LEU A 38 13.84 69.78 -18.18
CA LEU A 38 14.32 70.92 -17.39
C LEU A 38 15.85 70.99 -17.33
N LEU A 39 16.53 69.83 -17.29
CA LEU A 39 17.99 69.76 -17.22
C LEU A 39 18.66 70.05 -18.57
N ALA A 40 18.03 69.69 -19.69
CA ALA A 40 18.57 69.89 -21.04
C ALA A 40 19.07 71.33 -21.32
N PRO A 41 18.25 72.40 -21.12
CA PRO A 41 18.69 73.78 -21.37
C PRO A 41 19.76 74.26 -20.37
N LEU A 42 19.78 73.71 -19.14
CA LEU A 42 20.78 74.04 -18.12
C LEU A 42 22.13 73.33 -18.36
N ALA A 43 22.14 72.26 -19.16
CA ALA A 43 23.34 71.50 -19.50
C ALA A 43 24.01 71.99 -20.80
N SER A 44 23.23 72.49 -21.77
CA SER A 44 23.73 73.12 -22.98
C SER A 44 24.39 74.47 -22.67
N HIS A 45 25.69 74.57 -22.91
CA HIS A 45 26.57 75.72 -22.64
C HIS A 45 26.31 76.95 -23.55
N GLU A 46 25.07 77.45 -23.66
CA GLU A 46 24.80 78.80 -24.20
C GLU A 46 24.65 79.87 -23.10
N ALA A 47 25.06 79.54 -21.87
CA ALA A 47 25.07 80.42 -20.71
C ALA A 47 26.28 81.38 -20.70
N GLY A 48 26.40 82.22 -21.74
CA GLY A 48 27.27 83.40 -21.70
C GLY A 48 26.81 84.47 -20.69
N GLU A 49 25.58 84.34 -20.18
CA GLU A 49 24.98 85.16 -19.12
C GLU A 49 24.36 84.23 -18.07
N ALA A 50 25.19 83.65 -17.21
CA ALA A 50 24.73 82.70 -16.19
C ALA A 50 24.01 83.42 -15.04
N GLU A 51 22.69 83.28 -14.98
CA GLU A 51 21.88 83.60 -13.80
C GLU A 51 22.51 82.95 -12.53
N PRO A 52 22.75 83.72 -11.44
CA PRO A 52 23.28 83.16 -10.21
C PRO A 52 22.33 82.10 -9.66
N GLY A 53 22.81 80.86 -9.52
CA GLY A 53 22.05 79.70 -9.04
C GLY A 53 21.67 78.65 -10.10
N SER A 54 22.01 78.85 -11.38
CA SER A 54 21.75 77.84 -12.44
C SER A 54 22.49 76.51 -12.19
N GLN A 55 23.72 76.58 -11.67
CA GLN A 55 24.54 75.41 -11.36
C GLN A 55 23.96 74.58 -10.22
N GLU A 56 23.46 75.22 -9.16
CA GLU A 56 22.81 74.54 -8.03
C GLU A 56 21.53 73.82 -8.47
N ARG A 57 20.73 74.46 -9.33
CA ARG A 57 19.54 73.84 -9.93
C ARG A 57 19.89 72.62 -10.79
N CYS A 58 20.98 72.68 -11.55
CA CYS A 58 21.46 71.56 -12.34
C CYS A 58 21.87 70.37 -11.45
N LEU A 59 22.59 70.64 -10.35
CA LEU A 59 22.97 69.61 -9.37
C LEU A 59 21.75 68.96 -8.70
N LEU A 60 20.76 69.76 -8.30
CA LEU A 60 19.51 69.26 -7.71
C LEU A 60 18.73 68.37 -8.69
N LEU A 61 18.62 68.77 -9.95
CA LEU A 61 17.93 67.99 -10.99
C LEU A 61 18.64 66.66 -11.25
N ARG A 62 19.99 66.63 -11.28
CA ARG A 62 20.75 65.38 -11.42
C ARG A 62 20.50 64.42 -10.25
N ARG A 63 20.59 64.91 -9.02
CA ARG A 63 20.32 64.10 -7.82
C ARG A 63 18.89 63.57 -7.79
N SER A 64 17.93 64.38 -8.23
CA SER A 64 16.54 63.94 -8.35
C SER A 64 16.37 62.87 -9.43
N LEU A 65 17.07 62.96 -10.56
CA LEU A 65 17.03 61.93 -11.60
C LEU A 65 17.60 60.60 -11.10
N GLU A 66 18.71 60.62 -10.35
CA GLU A 66 19.26 59.42 -9.71
C GLU A 66 18.25 58.77 -8.76
N ALA A 67 17.56 59.57 -7.94
CA ALA A 67 16.52 59.07 -7.04
C ALA A 67 15.32 58.46 -7.81
N ILE A 68 14.90 59.07 -8.92
CA ILE A 68 13.82 58.54 -9.76
C ILE A 68 14.25 57.22 -10.43
N GLU A 69 15.49 57.13 -10.92
CA GLU A 69 16.02 55.91 -11.54
C GLU A 69 16.14 54.77 -10.54
N LEU A 70 16.57 55.05 -9.30
CA LEU A 70 16.55 54.07 -8.20
C LEU A 70 15.13 53.59 -7.90
N GLY A 71 14.16 54.51 -7.75
CA GLY A 71 12.77 54.16 -7.47
C GLY A 71 12.11 53.34 -8.60
N LEU A 72 12.46 53.61 -9.86
CA LEU A 72 12.04 52.78 -11.00
C LEU A 72 12.62 51.37 -10.93
N GLY A 73 13.90 51.23 -10.57
CA GLY A 73 14.55 49.95 -10.37
C GLY A 73 13.88 49.13 -9.26
N GLU A 74 13.59 49.76 -8.12
CA GLU A 74 12.91 49.13 -6.98
C GLU A 74 11.49 48.67 -7.35
N ALA A 75 10.71 49.53 -8.04
CA ALA A 75 9.37 49.19 -8.50
C ALA A 75 9.38 48.01 -9.50
N GLN A 76 10.37 47.95 -10.39
CA GLN A 76 10.54 46.82 -11.31
C GLN A 76 10.85 45.51 -10.57
N VAL A 77 11.66 45.56 -9.51
CA VAL A 77 11.93 44.40 -8.64
C VAL A 77 10.64 43.91 -7.97
N ILE A 78 9.79 44.82 -7.45
CA ILE A 78 8.50 44.46 -6.84
C ILE A 78 7.60 43.69 -7.84
N LEU A 79 7.55 44.12 -9.10
CA LEU A 79 6.78 43.43 -10.14
C LEU A 79 7.36 42.04 -10.46
N ALA A 80 8.68 41.93 -10.60
CA ALA A 80 9.35 40.66 -10.85
C ALA A 80 9.13 39.66 -9.70
N LEU A 81 9.23 40.13 -8.45
CA LEU A 81 8.95 39.34 -7.25
C LEU A 81 7.50 38.85 -7.22
N SER A 82 6.54 39.72 -7.55
CA SER A 82 5.12 39.36 -7.59
C SER A 82 4.85 38.24 -8.61
N SER A 83 5.44 38.34 -9.80
CA SER A 83 5.35 37.27 -10.81
C SER A 83 5.98 35.96 -10.35
N HIS A 84 7.15 36.02 -9.73
CA HIS A 84 7.84 34.83 -9.24
C HIS A 84 7.06 34.13 -8.12
N LEU A 85 6.49 34.92 -7.19
CA LEU A 85 5.65 34.40 -6.12
C LEU A 85 4.43 33.65 -6.67
N GLY A 86 3.73 34.22 -7.67
CA GLY A 86 2.60 33.54 -8.31
C GLY A 86 2.98 32.21 -8.97
N ALA A 87 4.16 32.14 -9.60
CA ALA A 87 4.67 30.90 -10.16
C ALA A 87 4.90 29.83 -9.07
N VAL A 88 5.61 30.19 -7.99
CA VAL A 88 5.90 29.31 -6.85
C VAL A 88 4.60 28.82 -6.17
N GLU A 89 3.63 29.71 -6.01
CA GLU A 89 2.32 29.34 -5.44
C GLU A 89 1.57 28.35 -6.33
N SER A 90 1.62 28.53 -7.65
CA SER A 90 1.01 27.60 -8.60
C SER A 90 1.68 26.22 -8.56
N GLU A 91 3.01 26.17 -8.42
CA GLU A 91 3.77 24.91 -8.29
C GLU A 91 3.43 24.20 -6.98
N LYS A 92 3.37 24.93 -5.87
CA LYS A 92 2.91 24.40 -4.58
C LYS A 92 1.52 23.78 -4.68
N GLN A 93 0.58 24.42 -5.40
CA GLN A 93 -0.76 23.86 -5.62
C GLN A 93 -0.72 22.57 -6.45
N LYS A 94 0.09 22.53 -7.52
CA LYS A 94 0.29 21.34 -8.36
C LYS A 94 0.87 20.17 -7.55
N LEU A 95 1.92 20.40 -6.77
CA LEU A 95 2.53 19.37 -5.92
C LEU A 95 1.55 18.86 -4.87
N ARG A 96 0.77 19.75 -4.24
CA ARG A 96 -0.29 19.34 -3.30
C ARG A 96 -1.33 18.44 -3.96
N ALA A 97 -1.71 18.70 -5.22
CA ALA A 97 -2.62 17.84 -5.96
C ALA A 97 -1.98 16.48 -6.29
N GLN A 98 -0.70 16.45 -6.66
CA GLN A 98 0.05 15.21 -6.88
C GLN A 98 0.13 14.35 -5.62
N VAL A 99 0.46 14.95 -4.47
CA VAL A 99 0.48 14.24 -3.18
C VAL A 99 -0.88 13.58 -2.91
N ARG A 100 -1.99 14.31 -3.10
CA ARG A 100 -3.33 13.72 -2.92
C ARG A 100 -3.58 12.52 -3.85
N ARG A 101 -3.20 12.63 -5.14
CA ARG A 101 -3.34 11.52 -6.10
C ARG A 101 -2.49 10.31 -5.71
N LEU A 102 -1.23 10.52 -5.34
CA LEU A 102 -0.33 9.43 -4.93
C LEU A 102 -0.81 8.74 -3.66
N VAL A 103 -1.38 9.48 -2.70
CA VAL A 103 -1.97 8.87 -1.49
C VAL A 103 -3.16 7.98 -1.85
N GLN A 104 -4.03 8.43 -2.76
CA GLN A 104 -5.15 7.63 -3.25
C GLN A 104 -4.68 6.38 -4.00
N GLU A 105 -3.69 6.51 -4.87
CA GLU A 105 -3.10 5.39 -5.60
C GLU A 105 -2.44 4.38 -4.66
N ASN A 106 -1.68 4.83 -3.67
CA ASN A 106 -1.11 3.95 -2.65
C ASN A 106 -2.17 3.22 -1.84
N GLN A 107 -3.28 3.90 -1.50
CA GLN A 107 -4.40 3.27 -0.80
C GLN A 107 -5.04 2.19 -1.68
N TRP A 108 -5.31 2.51 -2.95
CA TRP A 108 -5.86 1.58 -3.91
C TRP A 108 -4.97 0.34 -4.11
N LEU A 109 -3.65 0.52 -4.25
CA LEU A 109 -2.70 -0.58 -4.37
C LEU A 109 -2.67 -1.49 -3.13
N ARG A 110 -2.83 -0.91 -1.92
CA ARG A 110 -2.93 -1.70 -0.68
C ARG A 110 -4.20 -2.54 -0.65
N GLU A 111 -5.31 -1.98 -1.10
CA GLU A 111 -6.59 -2.69 -1.20
C GLU A 111 -6.51 -3.82 -2.23
N GLU A 112 -5.92 -3.56 -3.40
CA GLU A 112 -5.73 -4.58 -4.43
C GLU A 112 -4.82 -5.71 -3.94
N LEU A 113 -3.70 -5.38 -3.27
CA LEU A 113 -2.81 -6.36 -2.65
C LEU A 113 -3.55 -7.21 -1.61
N ALA A 114 -4.32 -6.59 -0.71
CA ALA A 114 -5.11 -7.33 0.27
C ALA A 114 -6.15 -8.26 -0.40
N GLY A 115 -6.77 -7.80 -1.49
CA GLY A 115 -7.71 -8.60 -2.29
C GLY A 115 -7.06 -9.82 -2.92
N THR A 116 -5.85 -9.68 -3.50
CA THR A 116 -5.11 -10.81 -4.06
C THR A 116 -4.65 -11.80 -2.99
N GLN A 117 -4.18 -11.32 -1.84
CA GLN A 117 -3.80 -12.17 -0.70
C GLN A 117 -4.98 -12.99 -0.18
N GLN A 118 -6.17 -12.40 -0.08
CA GLN A 118 -7.36 -13.14 0.34
C GLN A 118 -7.74 -14.24 -0.67
N LYS A 119 -7.62 -13.97 -1.98
CA LYS A 119 -7.87 -14.98 -3.01
C LYS A 119 -6.86 -16.13 -2.92
N LEU A 120 -5.58 -15.82 -2.71
CA LEU A 120 -4.53 -16.81 -2.52
C LEU A 120 -4.84 -17.71 -1.31
N GLN A 121 -5.11 -17.12 -0.13
CA GLN A 121 -5.43 -17.87 1.09
C GLN A 121 -6.61 -18.83 0.89
N ARG A 122 -7.67 -18.39 0.19
CA ARG A 122 -8.82 -19.26 -0.13
C ARG A 122 -8.42 -20.41 -1.05
N SER A 123 -7.57 -20.16 -2.04
CA SER A 123 -7.07 -21.21 -2.94
C SER A 123 -6.18 -22.22 -2.21
N GLU A 124 -5.33 -21.76 -1.28
CA GLU A 124 -4.50 -22.63 -0.44
C GLU A 124 -5.36 -23.52 0.46
N GLN A 125 -6.40 -22.95 1.09
CA GLN A 125 -7.36 -23.72 1.89
C GLN A 125 -8.09 -24.77 1.07
N ALA A 126 -8.52 -24.42 -0.15
CA ALA A 126 -9.18 -25.37 -1.05
C ALA A 126 -8.24 -26.50 -1.49
N VAL A 127 -6.96 -26.19 -1.76
CA VAL A 127 -5.95 -27.20 -2.10
C VAL A 127 -5.74 -28.17 -0.94
N ALA A 128 -5.61 -27.67 0.30
CA ALA A 128 -5.46 -28.52 1.47
C ALA A 128 -6.66 -29.46 1.67
N GLN A 129 -7.89 -28.95 1.53
CA GLN A 129 -9.12 -29.77 1.60
C GLN A 129 -9.13 -30.87 0.53
N LEU A 130 -8.80 -30.51 -0.72
CA LEU A 130 -8.74 -31.48 -1.83
C LEU A 130 -7.65 -32.53 -1.62
N GLU A 131 -6.53 -32.16 -1.00
CA GLU A 131 -5.46 -33.10 -0.65
C GLU A 131 -5.92 -34.11 0.41
N GLU A 132 -6.65 -33.67 1.44
CA GLU A 132 -7.27 -34.54 2.44
C GLU A 132 -8.29 -35.48 1.80
N GLU A 133 -9.24 -34.96 1.02
CA GLU A 133 -10.24 -35.76 0.30
C GLU A 133 -9.59 -36.80 -0.60
N LYS A 134 -8.55 -36.41 -1.34
CA LYS A 134 -7.76 -37.34 -2.16
C LYS A 134 -7.15 -38.45 -1.31
N GLN A 135 -6.52 -38.12 -0.18
CA GLN A 135 -5.94 -39.12 0.72
C GLN A 135 -7.00 -40.08 1.26
N HIS A 136 -8.17 -39.56 1.67
CA HIS A 136 -9.30 -40.37 2.12
C HIS A 136 -9.81 -41.31 1.04
N LEU A 137 -9.98 -40.83 -0.20
CA LEU A 137 -10.41 -41.66 -1.34
C LEU A 137 -9.39 -42.73 -1.68
N LEU A 138 -8.08 -42.40 -1.63
CA LEU A 138 -7.02 -43.38 -1.84
C LEU A 138 -7.07 -44.49 -0.78
N PHE A 139 -7.24 -44.13 0.49
CA PHE A 139 -7.41 -45.09 1.58
C PHE A 139 -8.63 -46.00 1.37
N MET A 140 -9.79 -45.44 1.02
CA MET A 140 -10.99 -46.23 0.70
C MET A 140 -10.78 -47.19 -0.49
N SER A 141 -10.04 -46.75 -1.51
CA SER A 141 -9.69 -47.61 -2.64
C SER A 141 -8.79 -48.78 -2.25
N GLN A 142 -7.87 -48.57 -1.29
CA GLN A 142 -6.98 -49.62 -0.79
C GLN A 142 -7.76 -50.67 0.00
N ILE A 143 -8.71 -50.26 0.85
CA ILE A 143 -9.59 -51.21 1.56
C ILE A 143 -10.35 -52.08 0.58
N ARG A 144 -11.00 -51.47 -0.42
CA ARG A 144 -11.77 -52.21 -1.44
C ARG A 144 -10.90 -53.23 -2.18
N LYS A 145 -9.66 -52.87 -2.53
CA LYS A 145 -8.70 -53.79 -3.15
C LYS A 145 -8.33 -54.95 -2.21
N LEU A 146 -8.11 -54.68 -0.93
CA LEU A 146 -7.86 -55.75 0.05
C LEU A 146 -9.07 -56.68 0.21
N ASP A 147 -10.29 -56.17 0.16
CA ASP A 147 -11.52 -56.99 0.21
C ASP A 147 -11.67 -57.85 -1.07
N GLU A 148 -11.35 -57.30 -2.25
CA GLU A 148 -11.29 -58.03 -3.52
C GLU A 148 -10.19 -59.10 -3.51
N ASP A 149 -8.99 -58.77 -3.01
CA ASP A 149 -7.82 -59.66 -2.89
C ASP A 149 -7.92 -60.67 -1.72
N ALA A 150 -8.83 -60.47 -0.76
CA ALA A 150 -9.23 -61.46 0.24
C ALA A 150 -10.24 -62.48 -0.31
N SER A 151 -10.84 -62.18 -1.47
CA SER A 151 -11.73 -63.07 -2.22
C SER A 151 -11.05 -63.93 -3.32
N PRO A 152 -9.88 -64.53 -3.08
CA PRO A 152 -9.51 -65.80 -3.69
C PRO A 152 -9.61 -66.93 -2.65
N ASN A 153 -10.72 -67.68 -2.72
CA ASN A 153 -10.79 -69.09 -2.33
C ASN A 153 -10.70 -69.48 -0.83
N TRP A 154 -10.68 -68.57 0.13
CA TRP A 154 -10.66 -68.96 1.56
C TRP A 154 -12.01 -69.47 2.10
N TRP A 155 -13.12 -69.01 1.52
CA TRP A 155 -14.47 -69.46 1.88
C TRP A 155 -15.04 -70.53 0.94
N TYR A 156 -14.29 -70.91 -0.11
CA TYR A 156 -14.62 -71.97 -1.06
C TYR A 156 -13.63 -73.15 -1.03
N LEU A 157 -12.88 -73.33 0.04
CA LEU A 157 -12.29 -74.65 0.30
C LEU A 157 -13.41 -75.56 0.81
N PRO A 158 -13.77 -76.65 0.09
CA PRO A 158 -14.61 -77.68 0.68
C PRO A 158 -13.95 -78.11 1.99
N SER A 159 -14.72 -78.21 3.07
CA SER A 159 -14.23 -78.57 4.42
C SER A 159 -13.30 -79.80 4.41
N SER A 160 -13.44 -80.67 3.40
CA SER A 160 -12.60 -81.84 3.15
C SER A 160 -11.12 -81.55 2.91
N LYS A 161 -10.72 -80.37 2.41
CA LYS A 161 -9.31 -80.08 2.05
C LYS A 161 -8.53 -79.30 3.11
N PHE A 162 -9.21 -78.67 4.06
CA PHE A 162 -8.57 -77.93 5.17
C PHE A 162 -7.85 -78.90 6.12
N TRP A 163 -8.50 -80.01 6.46
CA TRP A 163 -7.93 -81.05 7.34
C TRP A 163 -6.86 -81.91 6.66
N ASP A 164 -6.74 -81.90 5.33
CA ASP A 164 -5.71 -82.66 4.61
C ASP A 164 -4.30 -82.05 4.73
N GLN A 165 -4.19 -80.73 4.91
CA GLN A 165 -2.91 -80.02 4.98
C GLN A 165 -2.39 -79.81 6.41
N SER A 166 -3.27 -79.84 7.42
CA SER A 166 -2.90 -79.57 8.81
C SER A 166 -2.63 -80.83 9.65
N LEU A 167 -2.94 -82.03 9.16
CA LEU A 167 -2.74 -83.28 9.90
C LEU A 167 -1.44 -83.99 9.49
N PRO A 168 -0.61 -84.46 10.45
CA PRO A 168 0.58 -85.25 10.14
C PRO A 168 0.21 -86.55 9.41
N LYS A 169 1.05 -86.95 8.44
CA LYS A 169 0.81 -88.14 7.59
C LYS A 169 0.71 -89.41 8.47
N GLY A 170 -0.49 -90.00 8.57
CA GLY A 170 -0.68 -91.28 9.27
C GLY A 170 -1.99 -91.46 10.06
N VAL A 171 -2.91 -90.50 10.07
CA VAL A 171 -4.17 -90.63 10.84
C VAL A 171 -5.20 -91.53 10.10
N PRO A 172 -5.72 -92.60 10.73
CA PRO A 172 -6.67 -93.52 10.10
C PRO A 172 -8.05 -92.88 9.89
N ARG A 173 -8.70 -93.25 8.77
CA ARG A 173 -9.98 -92.68 8.27
C ARG A 173 -11.13 -92.52 9.29
N PRO A 174 -11.33 -93.41 10.30
CA PRO A 174 -12.45 -93.27 11.24
C PRO A 174 -12.37 -92.02 12.13
N LEU A 175 -11.16 -91.60 12.51
CA LEU A 175 -10.95 -90.43 13.37
C LEU A 175 -11.13 -89.11 12.61
N ARG A 176 -11.01 -89.14 11.28
CA ARG A 176 -11.17 -87.97 10.41
C ARG A 176 -12.64 -87.52 10.33
N LEU A 177 -13.56 -88.48 10.30
CA LEU A 177 -15.01 -88.23 10.24
C LEU A 177 -15.60 -87.66 11.54
N VAL A 178 -14.98 -87.94 12.69
CA VAL A 178 -15.41 -87.40 13.99
C VAL A 178 -15.11 -85.89 14.10
N LEU A 179 -14.05 -85.42 13.44
CA LEU A 179 -13.65 -84.01 13.44
C LEU A 179 -14.38 -83.16 12.38
N GLU A 180 -14.86 -83.77 11.30
CA GLU A 180 -15.67 -83.11 10.25
C GLU A 180 -17.08 -82.73 10.74
N GLY A 181 -17.58 -83.34 11.81
CA GLY A 181 -18.93 -83.09 12.36
C GLY A 181 -19.04 -81.93 13.35
N PHE A 182 -17.95 -81.25 13.71
CA PHE A 182 -17.96 -80.14 14.68
C PHE A 182 -18.09 -78.77 13.99
N PRO A 183 -19.05 -77.91 14.41
CA PRO A 183 -19.17 -76.57 13.84
C PRO A 183 -17.94 -75.71 14.18
N LEU A 184 -17.36 -75.07 13.15
CA LEU A 184 -16.12 -74.27 13.21
C LEU A 184 -16.14 -73.12 14.23
N HIS A 185 -17.31 -72.74 14.75
CA HIS A 185 -17.45 -71.65 15.73
C HIS A 185 -16.89 -71.99 17.13
N LEU A 186 -16.57 -73.27 17.40
CA LEU A 186 -15.95 -73.73 18.66
C LEU A 186 -14.42 -73.85 18.61
N ALA A 187 -13.81 -73.75 17.42
CA ALA A 187 -12.35 -73.86 17.28
C ALA A 187 -11.59 -72.58 17.72
N ASN A 188 -12.30 -71.48 17.98
CA ASN A 188 -11.70 -70.21 18.45
C ASN A 188 -11.88 -69.98 19.96
N ALA A 189 -12.26 -71.01 20.72
CA ALA A 189 -12.29 -70.97 22.18
C ALA A 189 -10.85 -70.97 22.73
N ARG A 190 -10.27 -69.77 22.84
CA ARG A 190 -9.04 -69.49 23.56
C ARG A 190 -9.16 -70.07 24.98
N ILE A 191 -8.29 -71.03 25.30
CA ILE A 191 -8.20 -71.70 26.61
C ILE A 191 -8.04 -70.64 27.71
N PRO A 192 -8.95 -70.56 28.71
CA PRO A 192 -8.76 -69.68 29.85
C PRO A 192 -7.83 -70.34 30.88
N HIS A 193 -6.62 -69.81 31.05
CA HIS A 193 -5.82 -70.11 32.23
C HIS A 193 -6.34 -69.27 33.40
N THR A 194 -7.18 -69.88 34.23
CA THR A 194 -7.54 -69.35 35.55
C THR A 194 -6.58 -69.91 36.61
N THR A 195 -5.70 -69.06 37.13
CA THR A 195 -5.19 -69.16 38.51
C THR A 195 -5.43 -67.81 39.18
N GLY A 196 -6.51 -67.70 39.95
CA GLY A 196 -6.65 -66.66 40.98
C GLY A 196 -5.95 -67.10 42.28
N PRO A 197 -5.84 -66.24 43.32
CA PRO A 197 -7.02 -65.57 43.87
C PRO A 197 -6.87 -64.10 44.37
N CYS A 198 -8.03 -63.45 44.40
CA CYS A 198 -8.57 -62.49 45.40
C CYS A 198 -7.74 -61.31 45.93
N ALA A 199 -8.19 -60.09 45.59
CA ALA A 199 -8.85 -59.13 46.51
C ALA A 199 -9.33 -57.91 45.67
N ALA A 200 -10.64 -57.65 45.54
CA ALA A 200 -11.41 -56.71 46.37
C ALA A 200 -10.66 -55.38 46.57
N SER A 201 -11.13 -54.21 46.12
CA SER A 201 -12.47 -53.65 46.19
C SER A 201 -12.45 -52.29 45.46
N TRP A 202 -13.59 -51.91 44.87
CA TRP A 202 -13.84 -50.56 44.39
C TRP A 202 -14.54 -49.76 45.50
N THR A 203 -14.05 -48.55 45.74
CA THR A 203 -14.90 -47.37 46.00
C THR A 203 -14.72 -46.44 44.82
#